data_AF-A0A7X5WQS9-F1
#
_entry.id   AF-A0A7X5WQS9-F1
#
_cell.length_a   1.000
_cell.length_b   1.000
_cell.length_c   1.000
_cell.angle_alpha   90.00
_cell.angle_beta   90.00
_cell.angle_gamma   90.00
#
_symmetry.space_group_name_H-M   'P 1'
#
loop_
_entity.id
_entity.type
_entity.pdbx_description
1 polymer ?
#
loop_
_entity_poly.entity_id
_entity_poly.type
_entity_poly.pdbx_seq_one_letter_code
_entity_poly.pdbx_strand_id
1 'polypeptide(L)'
;HAGSARQALTRLRFICQLAETGSELPLHALNSLISEAIDLVVHCVRTPDGPRVASIVAVEDQLGPVDSASFTTSALFERHRGEPGIRWSGTVPTR
;
A
#
# COMPACT_ATOMS: atom_id res chain seq x y z
N HIS A 1 8.63 -6.54 -5.68
CA HIS A 1 9.17 -5.18 -5.92
C HIS A 1 8.10 -4.29 -6.55
N ALA A 2 8.05 -3.02 -6.17
CA ALA A 2 7.09 -2.03 -6.68
C ALA A 2 7.68 -0.61 -6.58
N GLY A 3 7.23 0.29 -7.46
CA GLY A 3 7.61 1.69 -7.51
C GLY A 3 6.86 2.60 -6.53
N SER A 4 5.84 2.09 -5.84
CA SER A 4 5.16 2.78 -4.74
C SER A 4 4.48 1.79 -3.78
N ALA A 5 4.06 2.26 -2.61
CA ALA A 5 3.28 1.47 -1.66
C ALA A 5 1.96 0.95 -2.26
N ARG A 6 1.19 1.80 -2.96
CA ARG A 6 -0.04 1.38 -3.63
C ARG A 6 0.22 0.32 -4.71
N GLN A 7 1.27 0.50 -5.51
CA GLN A 7 1.64 -0.50 -6.52
C GLN A 7 2.06 -1.82 -5.87
N ALA A 8 2.66 -1.79 -4.66
CA ALA A 8 2.98 -3.01 -3.93
C ALA A 8 1.71 -3.80 -3.56
N LEU A 9 0.67 -3.12 -3.05
CA LEU A 9 -0.62 -3.74 -2.73
C LEU A 9 -1.32 -4.32 -3.97
N THR A 10 -1.35 -3.57 -5.09
CA THR A 10 -1.89 -4.07 -6.36
C THR A 10 -1.15 -5.34 -6.83
N ARG A 11 0.17 -5.38 -6.68
CA ARG A 11 0.97 -6.55 -7.04
C ARG A 11 0.76 -7.72 -6.09
N LEU A 12 0.63 -7.45 -4.78
CA LEU A 12 0.32 -8.48 -3.79
C LEU A 12 -1.01 -9.15 -4.13
N ARG A 13 -2.04 -8.36 -4.43
CA ARG A 13 -3.32 -8.89 -4.91
C ARG A 13 -3.15 -9.77 -6.13
N PHE A 14 -2.42 -9.30 -7.15
CA PHE A 14 -2.19 -10.09 -8.35
C PHE A 14 -1.52 -11.44 -8.04
N ILE A 15 -0.53 -11.46 -7.14
CA ILE A 15 0.11 -12.70 -6.69
C ILE A 15 -0.90 -13.63 -6.00
N CYS A 16 -1.75 -13.10 -5.13
CA CYS A 16 -2.78 -13.89 -4.47
C CYS A 16 -3.80 -14.46 -5.47
N GLN A 17 -4.18 -13.72 -6.52
CA GLN A 17 -5.06 -14.22 -7.58
C GLN A 17 -4.45 -15.39 -8.36
N LEU A 18 -3.12 -15.47 -8.45
CA LEU A 18 -2.42 -16.57 -9.11
C LEU A 18 -2.33 -17.83 -8.24
N ALA A 19 -2.58 -17.72 -6.93
CA ALA A 19 -2.65 -18.89 -6.06
C ALA A 19 -3.94 -19.68 -6.33
N GLU A 20 -3.88 -21.01 -6.24
CA GLU A 20 -5.01 -21.91 -6.54
C GLU A 20 -6.29 -21.49 -5.80
N THR A 21 -6.19 -21.25 -4.49
CA THR A 21 -7.30 -20.79 -3.65
C THR A 21 -7.74 -19.34 -3.89
N GLY A 22 -6.85 -18.49 -4.40
CA GLY A 22 -7.15 -17.08 -4.65
C GLY A 22 -7.85 -16.84 -6.00
N SER A 23 -7.73 -17.79 -6.94
CA SER A 23 -8.37 -17.72 -8.26
C SER A 23 -9.90 -17.87 -8.20
N GLU A 24 -10.42 -18.50 -7.14
CA GLU A 24 -11.85 -18.72 -6.92
C GLU A 24 -12.54 -17.52 -6.23
N LEU A 25 -11.75 -16.60 -5.64
CA LEU A 25 -12.27 -15.46 -4.90
C LEU A 25 -12.55 -14.27 -5.85
N PRO A 26 -13.72 -13.61 -5.70
CA PRO A 26 -13.97 -12.34 -6.35
C PRO A 26 -12.89 -11.29 -6.00
N LEU A 27 -12.58 -10.41 -6.95
CA LEU A 27 -11.53 -9.39 -6.79
C LEU A 27 -11.75 -8.50 -5.55
N HIS A 28 -13.00 -8.14 -5.26
CA HIS A 28 -13.35 -7.32 -4.10
C HIS A 28 -13.11 -8.05 -2.78
N ALA A 29 -13.41 -9.35 -2.71
CA ALA A 29 -13.16 -10.17 -1.52
C ALA A 29 -11.65 -10.25 -1.24
N LEU A 30 -10.84 -10.39 -2.30
CA LEU A 30 -9.39 -10.39 -2.16
C LEU A 30 -8.83 -9.02 -1.74
N ASN A 31 -9.41 -7.94 -2.25
CA ASN A 31 -9.09 -6.58 -1.80
C ASN A 31 -9.39 -6.39 -0.30
N SER A 32 -10.56 -6.83 0.17
CA SER A 32 -10.95 -6.77 1.58
C SER A 32 -9.98 -7.57 2.44
N LEU A 33 -9.69 -8.82 2.09
CA LEU A 33 -8.75 -9.66 2.83
C LEU A 33 -7.36 -9.03 2.96
N ILE A 34 -6.85 -8.44 1.88
CA ILE A 34 -5.54 -7.77 1.91
C ILE A 34 -5.60 -6.49 2.77
N SER A 35 -6.69 -5.73 2.70
CA SER A 35 -6.85 -4.48 3.47
C SER A 35 -6.98 -4.76 4.96
N GLU A 36 -7.66 -5.83 5.34
CA GLU A 36 -7.79 -6.26 6.74
C GLU A 36 -6.48 -6.84 7.29
N ALA A 37 -5.70 -7.53 6.46
CA ALA A 37 -4.48 -8.22 6.84
C ALA A 37 -3.24 -7.33 6.89
N ILE A 38 -3.25 -6.17 6.22
CA ILE A 38 -2.09 -5.29 6.09
C ILE A 38 -2.44 -3.92 6.63
N ASP A 39 -1.85 -3.52 7.77
CA ASP A 39 -2.05 -2.17 8.33
C ASP A 39 -1.20 -1.09 7.66
N LEU A 40 0.05 -1.42 7.35
CA LEU A 40 1.06 -0.45 6.96
C LEU A 40 1.91 -0.98 5.81
N VAL A 41 2.22 -0.10 4.86
CA VAL A 41 3.19 -0.38 3.80
C VAL A 41 4.31 0.64 3.85
N VAL A 42 5.52 0.15 4.07
CA VAL A 42 6.75 0.94 4.00
C VAL A 42 7.37 0.76 2.62
N HIS A 43 7.41 1.84 1.84
CA HIS A 43 8.05 1.84 0.53
C HIS A 43 9.47 2.38 0.62
N CYS A 44 10.42 1.58 0.13
CA CYS A 44 11.83 1.93 0.11
C CYS A 44 12.31 2.19 -1.32
N VAL A 45 13.25 3.12 -1.45
CA VAL A 45 13.93 3.48 -2.70
C VAL A 45 15.43 3.38 -2.53
N ARG A 46 16.13 3.13 -3.64
CA ARG A 46 17.59 3.21 -3.68
C ARG A 46 17.98 4.65 -3.98
N THR A 47 18.85 5.22 -3.15
CA THR A 47 19.44 6.55 -3.34
C THR A 47 20.96 6.42 -3.50
N PRO A 48 21.68 7.47 -3.97
CA PRO A 48 23.14 7.48 -3.98
C PRO A 48 23.76 7.16 -2.60
N ASP A 49 23.10 7.56 -1.52
CA ASP A 49 23.55 7.33 -0.15
C ASP A 49 23.08 5.97 0.43
N GLY A 50 22.52 5.09 -0.41
CA GLY A 50 22.00 3.77 -0.05
C GLY A 50 20.47 3.68 0.00
N PRO A 51 19.91 2.55 0.48
CA PRO A 51 18.47 2.38 0.64
C PRO A 51 17.89 3.39 1.63
N ARG A 52 16.72 3.94 1.31
CA ARG A 52 15.98 4.88 2.17
C ARG A 52 14.49 4.59 2.12
N VAL A 53 13.79 4.89 3.22
CA VAL A 53 12.33 4.96 3.21
C VAL A 53 11.92 6.17 2.37
N ALA A 54 11.07 5.93 1.38
CA ALA A 54 10.45 6.96 0.55
C ALA A 54 9.09 7.36 1.11
N SER A 55 8.28 6.39 1.52
CA SER A 55 6.98 6.66 2.13
C SER A 55 6.53 5.55 3.07
N ILE A 56 5.64 5.92 3.98
CA ILE A 56 4.88 5.01 4.82
C ILE A 56 3.41 5.37 4.62
N VAL A 57 2.59 4.39 4.28
CA VAL A 57 1.15 4.57 4.14
C VAL A 57 0.42 3.60 5.06
N ALA A 58 -0.67 4.05 5.66
CA ALA A 58 -1.68 3.18 6.24
C ALA A 58 -2.58 2.64 5.13
N VAL A 59 -2.95 1.37 5.25
CA VAL A 59 -4.03 0.77 4.47
C VAL A 59 -5.29 0.94 5.28
N GLU A 60 -6.31 1.48 4.65
CA GLU A 60 -7.58 1.81 5.28
C GLU A 60 -8.67 0.89 4.77
N ASP A 61 -9.80 0.92 5.46
CA ASP A 61 -11.02 0.29 4.98
C ASP A 61 -11.39 0.80 3.58
N GLN A 62 -11.92 -0.10 2.75
CA GLN A 62 -12.21 0.19 1.36
C GLN A 62 -13.34 1.23 1.24
N LEU A 63 -12.95 2.49 1.09
CA LEU A 63 -13.84 3.59 0.70
C LEU A 63 -14.05 3.60 -0.82
N GLY A 64 -15.20 3.14 -1.30
CA GLY A 64 -15.58 3.21 -2.72
C GLY A 64 -16.60 2.15 -3.13
N PRO A 65 -17.01 2.13 -4.42
CA PRO A 65 -17.85 1.07 -4.95
C PRO A 65 -17.23 -0.31 -4.71
N VAL A 66 -18.06 -1.32 -4.45
CA VAL A 66 -17.61 -2.70 -4.16
C VAL A 66 -16.71 -3.25 -5.26
N ASP A 67 -16.92 -2.83 -6.52
CA ASP A 67 -16.13 -3.24 -7.68
C ASP A 67 -14.83 -2.43 -7.88
N SER A 68 -14.51 -1.52 -6.95
CA SER A 68 -13.26 -0.75 -7.03
C SER A 68 -12.06 -1.67 -6.81
N ALA A 69 -11.18 -1.71 -7.82
CA ALA A 69 -9.90 -2.40 -7.74
C ALA A 69 -8.80 -1.56 -7.06
N SER A 70 -9.11 -0.42 -6.42
CA SER A 70 -8.10 0.39 -5.74
C SER A 70 -8.09 0.15 -4.24
N PHE A 71 -6.90 0.11 -3.65
CA PHE A 71 -6.73 0.15 -2.20
C PHE A 71 -6.87 1.57 -1.67
N THR A 72 -7.64 1.74 -0.60
CA THR A 72 -7.70 3.00 0.15
C THR A 72 -6.49 3.09 1.06
N THR A 73 -5.78 4.20 0.99
CA THR A 73 -4.53 4.40 1.74
C THR A 73 -4.39 5.83 2.21
N SER A 74 -3.90 6.00 3.43
CA SER A 74 -3.53 7.30 4.00
C SER A 74 -2.01 7.45 4.01
N ALA A 75 -1.49 8.50 3.40
CA ALA A 75 -0.06 8.82 3.51
C ALA A 75 0.24 9.26 4.93
N LEU A 76 1.18 8.57 5.60
CA LEU A 76 1.62 8.90 6.95
C LEU A 76 2.95 9.61 6.96
N PHE A 77 3.91 9.11 6.19
CA PHE A 77 5.22 9.72 6.08
C PHE A 77 5.66 9.77 4.63
N GLU A 78 6.24 10.89 4.22
CA GLU A 78 6.74 11.07 2.87
C GLU A 78 8.11 11.75 2.86
N ARG A 79 9.00 11.25 2.00
CA ARG A 79 10.28 11.89 1.70
C ARG A 79 10.07 12.97 0.65
N HIS A 80 10.41 14.20 1.01
CA HIS A 80 10.42 15.32 0.07
C HIS A 80 11.81 15.48 -0.55
N ARG A 81 11.85 15.90 -1.81
CA ARG A 81 13.11 16.08 -2.53
C ARG A 81 13.94 17.19 -1.84
N GLY A 82 15.19 16.88 -1.52
CA GLY A 82 16.11 17.81 -0.87
C GLY A 82 16.07 17.78 0.66
N GLU A 83 15.20 16.97 1.27
CA GLU A 83 15.17 16.81 2.72
C GLU A 83 15.89 15.52 3.18
N PRO A 84 16.58 15.56 4.33
CA PRO A 84 17.34 14.42 4.85
C PRO A 84 16.43 13.26 5.31
N GLY A 85 15.19 13.55 5.71
CA GLY A 85 14.28 12.60 6.34
C GLY A 85 12.96 12.36 5.61
N ILE A 86 12.13 11.52 6.22
CA ILE A 86 10.68 11.45 5.92
C ILE A 86 9.96 12.36 6.92
N ARG A 87 8.89 13.02 6.48
CA ARG A 87 8.08 13.88 7.34
C ARG A 87 6.71 13.27 7.55
N TRP A 88 6.21 13.38 8.77
CA TRP A 88 4.81 13.07 9.06
C TRP A 88 3.90 13.99 8.25
N SER A 89 2.88 13.41 7.63
CA SER A 89 1.90 14.11 6.81
C SER A 89 0.90 14.94 7.61
N GLY A 90 0.79 14.70 8.93
CA GLY A 90 -0.31 15.22 9.75
C GLY A 90 -1.58 14.37 9.69
N THR A 91 -1.62 13.36 8.81
CA THR A 91 -2.76 12.44 8.71
C THR A 91 -2.75 11.45 9.86
N VAL A 92 -3.93 11.24 10.44
CA VAL A 92 -4.20 10.17 11.41
C VAL A 92 -5.12 9.16 10.72
N PRO A 93 -4.69 7.88 10.58
CA PRO A 93 -5.51 6.85 9.97
C PRO A 93 -6.81 6.62 10.74
N THR A 94 -7.85 6.26 10.01
CA THR A 94 -9.13 5.86 10.57
C THR A 94 -9.48 4.51 9.97
N ARG A 95 -9.08 3.45 10.67
CA ARG A 95 -9.67 2.12 10.43
C ARG A 95 -11.17 2.21 10.69
#